data_AF-A0A1G2U4E5-F1
#
_entry.id   AF-A0A1G2U4E5-F1
#
_cell.length_a   1.000
_cell.length_b   1.000
_cell.length_c   1.000
_cell.angle_alpha   90.00
_cell.angle_beta   90.00
_cell.angle_gamma   90.00
#
_symmetry.space_group_name_H-M   'P 1'
#
loop_
_entity.id
_entity.type
_entity.pdbx_description
1 polymer ?
#
loop_
_entity_poly.entity_id
_entity_poly.type
_entity_poly.pdbx_seq_one_letter_code
_entity_poly.pdbx_strand_id
1 'polypeptide(L)'
;MTSFIKIIRIAASVAVLAMAILALFSVPTLAFAQQSYTPLSPLPGTTAGNCAINPTTGYPDPDCKSDLSNYLPGLFSLVIGVAGALAVIMIVIGGIEYLSTDSMFGKEGGKEKIKNAVWGLILAIGAYAILNTISPRLVNFSLILSSIPPPATTTPVGGGSAGCVGTNSCVAGDPWPDDSFVRLQKLLSGGNIPVNKNNCKTVGETNCTSVYGLGYGAIDGVIQLKRNCEAQGNITCSVVVTGGTEYWLHGSQTGAAKTTINLNTTGHKPGNSVVDISSSYSNLNDFITDSSKSGSYKRVSCSQGGCTCSNKGPGWLIGNAVYVRESSPDHWHVCFSSSTGGGF
;
A
#
# COMPACT_ATOMS: atom_id res chain seq x y z
N MET A 1 66.09 3.79 -15.28
CA MET A 1 65.40 2.77 -14.46
C MET A 1 64.40 3.34 -13.45
N THR A 2 64.67 4.49 -12.81
CA THR A 2 63.83 5.07 -11.74
C THR A 2 62.45 5.58 -12.21
N SER A 3 62.34 6.15 -13.42
CA SER A 3 61.04 6.65 -13.95
C SER A 3 60.08 5.55 -14.38
N PHE A 4 60.58 4.44 -14.92
CA PHE A 4 59.75 3.28 -15.29
C PHE A 4 59.10 2.64 -14.06
N ILE A 5 59.84 2.55 -12.95
CA ILE A 5 59.35 2.02 -11.67
C ILE A 5 58.26 2.94 -11.07
N LYS A 6 58.35 4.27 -11.27
CA LYS A 6 57.31 5.22 -10.82
C LYS A 6 56.00 5.09 -11.61
N ILE A 7 56.07 4.92 -12.94
CA ILE A 7 54.88 4.77 -13.79
C ILE A 7 54.14 3.47 -13.48
N ILE A 8 54.88 2.36 -13.29
CA ILE A 8 54.30 1.07 -12.91
C ILE A 8 53.61 1.16 -11.53
N ARG A 9 54.20 1.89 -10.57
CA ARG A 9 53.59 2.12 -9.26
C ARG A 9 52.30 2.93 -9.32
N ILE A 10 52.26 3.99 -10.15
CA ILE A 10 51.04 4.81 -10.31
C ILE A 10 49.94 4.00 -11.00
N ALA A 11 50.28 3.25 -12.05
CA ALA A 11 49.32 2.39 -12.75
C ALA A 11 48.75 1.29 -11.83
N ALA A 12 49.59 0.67 -11.01
CA ALA A 12 49.16 -0.31 -10.01
C ALA A 12 48.23 0.32 -8.95
N SER A 13 48.55 1.53 -8.45
CA SER A 13 47.69 2.23 -7.49
C SER A 13 46.33 2.62 -8.09
N VAL A 14 46.29 3.05 -9.35
CA VAL A 14 45.04 3.36 -10.05
C VAL A 14 44.21 2.10 -10.29
N ALA A 15 44.85 0.98 -10.67
CA ALA A 15 44.16 -0.29 -10.86
C ALA A 15 43.59 -0.86 -9.54
N VAL A 16 44.34 -0.74 -8.43
CA VAL A 16 43.85 -1.13 -7.10
C VAL A 16 42.69 -0.25 -6.65
N LEU A 17 42.75 1.07 -6.90
CA LEU A 17 41.65 1.98 -6.58
C LEU A 17 40.41 1.70 -7.44
N ALA A 18 40.59 1.41 -8.74
CA ALA A 18 39.49 1.05 -9.64
C ALA A 18 38.85 -0.29 -9.24
N MET A 19 39.64 -1.30 -8.86
CA MET A 19 39.12 -2.57 -8.35
C MET A 19 38.45 -2.43 -6.98
N ALA A 20 38.94 -1.55 -6.09
CA ALA A 20 38.30 -1.25 -4.81
C ALA A 20 36.94 -0.54 -5.01
N ILE A 21 36.85 0.38 -5.97
CA ILE A 21 35.59 1.02 -6.36
C ILE A 21 34.63 0.00 -6.99
N LEU A 22 35.12 -0.88 -7.86
CA LEU A 22 34.30 -1.95 -8.46
C LEU A 22 33.82 -2.98 -7.42
N ALA A 23 34.63 -3.27 -6.42
CA ALA A 23 34.28 -4.12 -5.27
C ALA A 23 33.24 -3.47 -4.33
N LEU A 24 33.20 -2.14 -4.26
CA LEU A 24 32.15 -1.40 -3.54
C LEU A 24 30.80 -1.45 -4.28
N PHE A 25 30.79 -1.69 -5.59
CA PHE A 25 29.56 -1.88 -6.39
C PHE A 25 29.06 -3.34 -6.42
N SER A 26 29.86 -4.32 -5.99
CA SER A 26 29.50 -5.75 -5.99
C SER A 26 29.07 -6.31 -4.64
N VAL A 27 28.90 -5.45 -3.63
CA VAL A 27 28.24 -5.85 -2.38
C VAL A 27 26.75 -6.06 -2.67
N PRO A 28 26.18 -7.27 -2.50
CA PRO A 28 24.74 -7.42 -2.54
C PRO A 28 24.16 -6.50 -1.47
N THR A 29 23.28 -5.60 -1.89
CA THR A 29 22.54 -4.73 -1.00
C THR A 29 21.83 -5.61 0.02
N LEU A 30 22.35 -5.62 1.25
CA LEU A 30 21.59 -6.03 2.41
C LEU A 30 20.39 -5.09 2.45
N ALA A 31 19.26 -5.61 1.97
CA ALA A 31 18.00 -4.93 2.04
C ALA A 31 17.67 -4.76 3.53
N PHE A 32 17.99 -3.59 4.08
CA PHE A 32 17.37 -3.13 5.31
C PHE A 32 15.87 -3.12 5.04
N ALA A 33 15.15 -3.99 5.74
CA ALA A 33 13.71 -4.00 5.79
C ALA A 33 13.25 -2.65 6.35
N GLN A 34 12.93 -1.70 5.48
CA GLN A 34 12.50 -0.38 5.92
C GLN A 34 10.99 -0.43 6.18
N GLN A 35 10.60 -0.21 7.44
CA GLN A 35 9.22 0.10 7.79
C GLN A 35 8.79 1.37 7.04
N SER A 36 7.49 1.48 6.73
CA SER A 36 6.89 2.69 6.16
C SER A 36 7.37 3.94 6.93
N TYR A 37 8.31 4.67 6.34
CA TYR A 37 8.91 5.84 6.97
C TYR A 37 7.95 7.00 6.83
N THR A 38 7.38 7.43 7.96
CA THR A 38 6.61 8.66 8.06
C THR A 38 7.53 9.76 8.60
N PRO A 39 7.77 10.86 7.86
CA PRO A 39 8.56 11.98 8.36
C PRO A 39 7.84 12.63 9.54
N LEU A 40 8.60 13.07 10.56
CA LEU A 40 8.03 13.66 11.79
C LEU A 40 7.29 14.97 11.55
N SER A 41 7.53 15.64 10.42
CA SER A 41 6.80 16.83 10.00
C SER A 41 6.67 16.86 8.48
N PRO A 42 5.45 17.03 7.92
CA PRO A 42 5.30 17.31 6.51
C PRO A 42 5.82 18.72 6.18
N LEU A 43 6.60 18.85 5.12
CA LEU A 43 7.00 20.13 4.54
C LEU A 43 5.90 20.65 3.58
N PRO A 44 5.86 21.96 3.30
CA PRO A 44 4.98 22.50 2.27
C PRO A 44 5.26 21.85 0.90
N GLY A 45 4.21 21.35 0.25
CA GLY A 45 4.32 20.69 -1.06
C GLY A 45 4.85 19.25 -1.03
N THR A 46 5.00 18.63 0.15
CA THR A 46 5.46 17.23 0.30
C THR A 46 4.38 16.24 0.70
N THR A 47 3.11 16.65 0.67
CA THR A 47 1.97 15.86 1.12
C THR A 47 1.10 15.46 -0.07
N ALA A 48 0.61 14.23 -0.09
CA ALA A 48 -0.58 13.90 -0.87
C ALA A 48 -1.78 14.52 -0.13
N GLY A 49 -2.64 15.23 -0.85
CA GLY A 49 -3.84 15.86 -0.27
C GLY A 49 -3.61 17.21 0.43
N ASN A 50 -4.72 17.81 0.90
CA ASN A 50 -4.71 19.08 1.63
C ASN A 50 -4.57 18.82 3.14
N CYS A 51 -3.39 19.08 3.69
CA CYS A 51 -3.14 18.94 5.12
C CYS A 51 -3.58 20.14 5.96
N ALA A 52 -4.29 21.11 5.37
CA ALA A 52 -4.95 22.16 6.15
C ALA A 52 -6.07 21.54 7.01
N ILE A 53 -6.21 22.04 8.23
CA ILE A 53 -7.33 21.68 9.10
C ILE A 53 -8.62 22.12 8.41
N ASN A 54 -9.50 21.16 8.13
CA ASN A 54 -10.79 21.48 7.55
C ASN A 54 -11.61 22.27 8.59
N PRO A 55 -12.03 23.51 8.28
CA PRO A 55 -12.70 24.38 9.24
C PRO A 55 -14.08 23.85 9.66
N THR A 56 -14.64 22.88 8.93
CA THR A 56 -15.96 22.30 9.19
C THR A 56 -15.88 21.01 10.02
N THR A 57 -14.82 20.21 9.85
CA THR A 57 -14.65 18.93 10.56
C THR A 57 -13.62 18.97 11.68
N GLY A 58 -12.76 19.99 11.74
CA GLY A 58 -11.71 20.11 12.75
C GLY A 58 -10.57 19.09 12.62
N TYR A 59 -10.58 18.26 11.58
CA TYR A 59 -9.56 17.26 11.27
C TYR A 59 -8.94 17.52 9.90
N PRO A 60 -7.65 17.19 9.68
CA PRO A 60 -7.04 17.21 8.35
C PRO A 60 -7.71 16.19 7.43
N ASP A 61 -7.63 16.43 6.12
CA ASP A 61 -8.15 15.53 5.09
C ASP A 61 -7.64 14.09 5.29
N PRO A 62 -8.50 13.05 5.25
CA PRO A 62 -8.08 11.65 5.34
C PRO A 62 -7.07 11.22 4.25
N ASP A 63 -6.97 11.99 3.16
CA ASP A 63 -5.97 11.80 2.11
C ASP A 63 -4.61 12.48 2.42
N CYS A 64 -4.50 13.24 3.53
CA CYS A 64 -3.25 13.86 3.99
C CYS A 64 -2.22 12.78 4.39
N LYS A 65 -1.32 12.46 3.45
CA LYS A 65 -0.23 11.49 3.67
C LYS A 65 1.10 12.06 3.22
N SER A 66 2.10 12.06 4.11
CA SER A 66 3.49 12.34 3.77
C SER A 66 4.28 11.03 3.77
N ASP A 67 4.38 10.41 2.60
CA ASP A 67 5.25 9.26 2.38
C ASP A 67 6.57 9.70 1.75
N LEU A 68 7.63 8.91 1.92
CA LEU A 68 8.95 9.20 1.33
C LEU A 68 8.88 9.46 -0.19
N SER A 69 7.97 8.75 -0.88
CA SER A 69 7.71 8.88 -2.31
C SER A 69 7.21 10.28 -2.73
N ASN A 70 6.49 10.98 -1.85
CA ASN A 70 6.05 12.36 -2.09
C ASN A 70 6.96 13.39 -1.42
N TYR A 71 7.66 12.98 -0.36
CA TYR A 71 8.51 13.85 0.43
C TYR A 71 9.78 14.28 -0.29
N LEU A 72 10.50 13.33 -0.90
CA LEU A 72 11.76 13.64 -1.57
C LEU A 72 11.59 14.51 -2.84
N PRO A 73 10.65 14.21 -3.75
CA PRO A 73 10.41 15.06 -4.92
C PRO A 73 9.95 16.48 -4.53
N GLY A 74 9.09 16.58 -3.50
CA GLY A 74 8.65 17.87 -2.98
C GLY A 74 9.78 18.64 -2.29
N LEU A 75 10.68 17.95 -1.58
CA LEU A 75 11.89 18.56 -0.99
C LEU A 75 12.83 19.12 -2.06
N PHE A 76 13.11 18.38 -3.13
CA PHE A 76 13.91 18.88 -4.25
C PHE A 76 13.27 20.12 -4.88
N SER A 77 11.95 20.10 -5.08
CA SER A 77 11.20 21.23 -5.63
C SER A 77 11.26 22.45 -4.69
N LEU A 78 11.14 22.25 -3.38
CA LEU A 78 11.25 23.29 -2.36
C LEU A 78 12.65 23.92 -2.34
N VAL A 79 13.71 23.10 -2.34
CA VAL A 79 15.09 23.58 -2.32
C VAL A 79 15.42 24.39 -3.57
N ILE A 80 14.98 23.94 -4.76
CA ILE A 80 15.15 24.70 -6.00
C ILE A 80 14.37 26.02 -5.95
N GLY A 81 13.15 26.02 -5.42
CA GLY A 81 12.36 27.23 -5.22
C GLY A 81 13.04 28.25 -4.30
N VAL A 82 13.55 27.80 -3.15
CA VAL A 82 14.30 28.64 -2.20
C VAL A 82 15.59 29.18 -2.84
N ALA A 83 16.33 28.32 -3.56
CA ALA A 83 17.53 28.74 -4.27
C ALA A 83 17.24 29.82 -5.32
N GLY A 84 16.12 29.68 -6.05
CA GLY A 84 15.66 30.70 -7.00
C GLY A 84 15.33 32.04 -6.34
N ALA A 85 14.60 32.03 -5.22
CA ALA A 85 14.28 33.24 -4.47
C ALA A 85 15.54 33.96 -3.96
N LEU A 86 16.48 33.21 -3.39
CA LEU A 86 17.77 33.76 -2.91
C LEU A 86 18.62 34.30 -4.07
N ALA A 87 18.63 33.63 -5.22
CA ALA A 87 19.34 34.10 -6.41
C ALA A 87 18.82 35.46 -6.88
N VAL A 88 17.49 35.66 -6.91
CA VAL A 88 16.89 36.95 -7.27
C VAL A 88 17.32 38.06 -6.31
N ILE A 89 17.31 37.81 -4.99
CA ILE A 89 17.74 38.79 -3.99
C ILE A 89 19.20 39.21 -4.22
N MET A 90 20.09 38.25 -4.43
CA MET A 90 21.52 38.53 -4.64
C MET A 90 21.79 39.25 -5.96
N ILE A 91 21.01 38.95 -7.02
CA ILE A 91 21.09 39.67 -8.30
C ILE A 91 20.66 41.12 -8.12
N VAL A 92 19.58 41.38 -7.37
CA VAL A 92 19.13 42.76 -7.08
C VAL A 92 20.19 43.53 -6.30
N ILE A 93 20.74 42.94 -5.24
CA ILE A 93 21.79 43.59 -4.43
C ILE A 93 23.04 43.88 -5.28
N GLY A 94 23.51 42.90 -6.06
CA GLY A 94 24.67 43.08 -6.94
C GLY A 94 24.40 44.07 -8.08
N GLY A 95 23.16 44.14 -8.58
CA GLY A 95 22.72 45.09 -9.58
C GLY A 95 22.70 46.52 -9.05
N ILE A 96 22.16 46.74 -7.85
CA ILE A 96 22.18 48.04 -7.17
C ILE A 96 23.63 48.47 -6.92
N GLU A 97 24.48 47.58 -6.40
CA GLU A 97 25.90 47.87 -6.17
C GLU A 97 26.62 48.22 -7.46
N TYR A 98 26.36 47.51 -8.56
CA TYR A 98 26.95 47.80 -9.87
C TYR A 98 26.57 49.19 -10.41
N LEU A 99 25.31 49.58 -10.23
CA LEU A 99 24.78 50.86 -10.73
C LEU A 99 25.10 52.06 -9.82
N SER A 100 25.28 51.84 -8.52
CA SER A 100 25.42 52.91 -7.53
C SER A 100 26.87 53.29 -7.23
N THR A 101 27.85 52.59 -7.80
CA THR A 101 29.28 52.84 -7.57
C THR A 101 29.97 53.33 -8.83
N ASP A 102 30.74 54.42 -8.71
CA ASP A 102 31.64 54.90 -9.77
C ASP A 102 33.03 54.24 -9.70
N SER A 103 33.35 53.58 -8.59
CA SER A 103 34.62 52.89 -8.42
C SER A 103 34.66 51.60 -9.25
N MET A 104 35.79 51.35 -9.92
CA MET A 104 36.03 50.10 -10.67
C MET A 104 35.87 48.86 -9.79
N PHE A 105 36.37 48.91 -8.55
CA PHE A 105 36.28 47.82 -7.58
C PHE A 105 34.85 47.49 -7.16
N GLY A 106 33.99 48.49 -6.95
CA GLY A 106 32.57 48.23 -6.63
C GLY A 106 31.80 47.63 -7.81
N LYS A 107 32.14 48.02 -9.05
CA LYS A 107 31.55 47.43 -10.26
C LYS A 107 31.95 45.97 -10.43
N GLU A 108 33.20 45.63 -10.10
CA GLU A 108 33.65 44.23 -10.10
C GLU A 108 32.95 43.42 -9.02
N GLY A 109 32.81 43.95 -7.80
CA GLY A 109 32.09 43.28 -6.70
C GLY A 109 30.61 43.01 -7.01
N GLY A 110 29.91 44.00 -7.58
CA GLY A 110 28.51 43.81 -8.01
C GLY A 110 28.37 42.75 -9.11
N LYS A 111 29.27 42.76 -10.10
CA LYS A 111 29.34 41.72 -11.15
C LYS A 111 29.63 40.34 -10.58
N GLU A 112 30.53 40.25 -9.62
CA GLU A 112 30.89 38.99 -8.97
C GLU A 112 29.70 38.40 -8.20
N LYS A 113 28.95 39.22 -7.45
CA LYS A 113 27.74 38.77 -6.75
C LYS A 113 26.68 38.22 -7.71
N ILE A 114 26.44 38.91 -8.83
CA ILE A 114 25.51 38.46 -9.87
C ILE A 114 25.99 37.12 -10.45
N LYS A 115 27.28 37.00 -10.81
CA LYS A 115 27.85 35.76 -11.33
C LYS A 115 27.72 34.61 -10.35
N ASN A 116 28.03 34.83 -9.08
CA ASN A 116 27.97 33.81 -8.04
C ASN A 116 26.53 33.33 -7.81
N ALA A 117 25.55 34.25 -7.83
CA ALA A 117 24.13 33.90 -7.74
C ALA A 117 23.67 33.03 -8.93
N VAL A 118 24.08 33.40 -10.15
CA VAL A 118 23.75 32.63 -11.37
C VAL A 118 24.41 31.25 -11.34
N TRP A 119 25.70 31.16 -10.98
CA TRP A 119 26.39 29.87 -10.86
C TRP A 119 25.79 28.98 -9.78
N GLY A 120 25.39 29.54 -8.64
CA GLY A 120 24.69 28.80 -7.59
C GLY A 120 23.37 28.21 -8.07
N LEU A 121 22.57 28.99 -8.81
CA LEU A 121 21.32 28.50 -9.38
C LEU A 121 21.54 27.43 -10.46
N ILE A 122 22.53 27.63 -11.34
CA ILE A 122 22.93 26.64 -12.35
C ILE A 122 23.39 25.33 -11.68
N LEU A 123 24.14 25.40 -10.57
CA LEU A 123 24.54 24.21 -9.83
C LEU A 123 23.33 23.48 -9.23
N ALA A 124 22.37 24.20 -8.65
CA ALA A 124 21.18 23.59 -8.07
C ALA A 124 20.31 22.90 -9.15
N ILE A 125 20.04 23.58 -10.25
CA ILE A 125 19.28 23.02 -11.38
C ILE A 125 20.07 21.90 -12.07
N GLY A 126 21.39 22.07 -12.20
CA GLY A 126 22.30 21.10 -12.80
C GLY A 126 22.36 19.80 -12.00
N ALA A 127 22.40 19.88 -10.67
CA ALA A 127 22.31 18.71 -9.80
C ALA A 127 20.99 17.96 -10.04
N TYR A 128 19.85 18.67 -10.03
CA TYR A 128 18.55 18.07 -10.35
C TYR A 128 18.53 17.44 -11.74
N ALA A 129 19.04 18.14 -12.76
CA ALA A 129 19.07 17.67 -14.13
C ALA A 129 19.94 16.43 -14.30
N ILE A 130 21.12 16.36 -13.66
CA ILE A 130 21.99 15.17 -13.66
C ILE A 130 21.26 13.99 -13.04
N LEU A 131 20.67 14.16 -11.85
CA LEU A 131 19.94 13.09 -11.19
C LEU A 131 18.76 12.61 -12.06
N ASN A 132 17.98 13.53 -12.62
CA ASN A 132 16.84 13.23 -13.49
C ASN A 132 17.25 12.57 -14.82
N THR A 133 18.43 12.90 -15.36
CA THR A 133 18.95 12.32 -16.61
C THR A 133 19.50 10.92 -16.41
N ILE A 134 20.22 10.67 -15.31
CA ILE A 134 20.74 9.33 -14.98
C ILE A 134 19.58 8.38 -14.72
N SER A 135 18.60 8.83 -13.93
CA SER A 135 17.34 8.12 -13.78
C SER A 135 16.30 9.05 -13.16
N PRO A 136 15.13 9.23 -13.80
CA PRO A 136 14.05 10.00 -13.19
C PRO A 136 13.57 9.38 -11.87
N ARG A 137 13.93 8.12 -11.59
CA ARG A 137 13.63 7.43 -10.31
C ARG A 137 14.44 7.96 -9.12
N LEU A 138 15.52 8.69 -9.36
CA LEU A 138 16.34 9.33 -8.32
C LEU A 138 15.75 10.66 -7.82
N VAL A 139 14.84 11.24 -8.59
CA VAL A 139 14.11 12.47 -8.21
C VAL A 139 12.62 12.21 -8.00
N ASN A 140 12.07 11.19 -8.66
CA ASN A 140 10.70 10.70 -8.50
C ASN A 140 10.74 9.27 -7.95
N PHE A 141 10.90 9.15 -6.64
CA PHE A 141 10.87 7.86 -5.96
C PHE A 141 9.46 7.30 -5.96
N SER A 142 9.22 6.25 -6.75
CA SER A 142 8.02 5.40 -6.63
C SER A 142 8.44 4.06 -6.04
N LEU A 143 8.60 4.04 -4.71
CA LEU A 143 8.81 2.80 -3.98
C LEU A 143 7.44 2.13 -3.81
N ILE A 144 7.13 1.15 -4.67
CA ILE A 144 6.12 0.13 -4.35
C ILE A 144 6.77 -0.78 -3.31
N LEU A 145 6.77 -0.33 -2.06
CA LEU A 145 7.25 -1.12 -0.97
C LEU A 145 6.12 -2.07 -0.58
N SER A 146 6.26 -3.35 -0.96
CA SER A 146 5.46 -4.40 -0.36
C SER A 146 5.70 -4.35 1.15
N SER A 147 4.72 -3.82 1.88
CA SER A 147 4.70 -3.85 3.34
C SER A 147 4.81 -5.31 3.76
N ILE A 148 6.00 -5.69 4.23
CA ILE A 148 6.12 -6.84 5.10
C ILE A 148 5.43 -6.41 6.40
N PRO A 149 4.48 -7.19 6.94
CA PRO A 149 3.84 -6.86 8.20
C PRO A 149 4.92 -6.53 9.23
N PRO A 150 4.82 -5.42 9.98
CA PRO A 150 5.76 -5.17 11.06
C PRO A 150 5.80 -6.42 11.95
N PRO A 151 6.98 -6.84 12.47
CA PRO A 151 6.98 -7.80 13.56
C PRO A 151 6.07 -7.19 14.62
N ALA A 152 5.03 -7.93 15.01
CA ALA A 152 3.94 -7.48 15.85
C ALA A 152 4.51 -6.65 17.00
N THR A 153 4.52 -5.34 16.84
CA THR A 153 5.00 -4.45 17.88
C THR A 153 3.80 -4.32 18.76
N THR A 154 3.77 -5.12 19.82
CA THR A 154 2.82 -5.03 20.92
C THR A 154 3.01 -3.66 21.55
N THR A 155 2.49 -2.63 20.91
CA THR A 155 2.11 -1.41 21.60
C THR A 155 1.01 -1.84 22.56
N PRO A 156 1.20 -1.68 23.87
CA PRO A 156 0.12 -1.87 24.82
C PRO A 156 -0.86 -0.72 24.57
N VAL A 157 -1.79 -0.92 23.64
CA VAL A 157 -3.05 -0.17 23.63
C VAL A 157 -3.78 -0.66 24.87
N GLY A 158 -3.77 0.19 25.89
CA GLY A 158 -4.56 -0.03 27.09
C GLY A 158 -6.03 -0.18 26.73
N GLY A 159 -6.65 -1.21 27.29
CA GLY A 159 -8.10 -1.26 27.48
C GLY A 159 -8.88 -2.17 26.54
N GLY A 160 -8.51 -3.45 26.47
CA GLY A 160 -9.38 -4.50 25.95
C GLY A 160 -8.61 -5.58 25.21
N SER A 161 -8.12 -6.58 25.94
CA SER A 161 -7.71 -7.84 25.31
C SER A 161 -8.92 -8.37 24.55
N ALA A 162 -8.87 -8.38 23.22
CA ALA A 162 -9.87 -9.07 22.40
C ALA A 162 -9.74 -10.58 22.72
N GLY A 163 -10.52 -11.06 23.67
CA GLY A 163 -10.44 -12.42 24.23
C GLY A 163 -10.72 -13.54 23.23
N CYS A 164 -11.11 -13.21 22.00
CA CYS A 164 -11.52 -14.13 20.95
C CYS A 164 -10.48 -14.35 19.83
N VAL A 165 -9.43 -13.52 19.72
CA VAL A 165 -8.50 -13.59 18.59
C VAL A 165 -7.35 -14.56 18.94
N GLY A 166 -7.46 -15.82 18.50
CA GLY A 166 -6.43 -16.85 18.67
C GLY A 166 -6.77 -17.99 19.66
N THR A 167 -7.97 -17.99 20.24
CA THR A 167 -8.49 -19.05 21.10
C THR A 167 -9.67 -19.75 20.42
N ASN A 168 -9.82 -21.08 20.55
CA ASN A 168 -10.92 -21.84 19.91
C ASN A 168 -12.32 -21.56 20.49
N SER A 169 -12.43 -20.63 21.44
CA SER A 169 -13.65 -20.32 22.17
C SER A 169 -13.72 -18.84 22.46
N CYS A 170 -14.75 -18.21 21.93
CA CYS A 170 -15.09 -16.81 22.13
C CYS A 170 -16.52 -16.74 22.67
N VAL A 171 -16.79 -15.72 23.49
CA VAL A 171 -18.08 -15.55 24.16
C VAL A 171 -18.83 -14.39 23.50
N ALA A 172 -20.13 -14.57 23.30
CA ALA A 172 -20.97 -13.48 22.81
C ALA A 172 -20.88 -12.26 23.77
N GLY A 173 -20.65 -11.08 23.20
CA GLY A 173 -20.43 -9.82 23.93
C GLY A 173 -18.96 -9.42 24.09
N ASP A 174 -18.00 -10.30 23.79
CA ASP A 174 -16.57 -9.94 23.82
C ASP A 174 -16.25 -8.81 22.82
N PRO A 175 -15.36 -7.86 23.15
CA PRO A 175 -14.95 -6.81 22.22
C PRO A 175 -14.35 -7.38 20.93
N TRP A 176 -14.79 -6.85 19.79
CA TRP A 176 -14.28 -7.20 18.47
C TRP A 176 -13.34 -6.10 17.93
N PRO A 177 -12.19 -6.45 17.32
CA PRO A 177 -11.22 -5.46 16.88
C PRO A 177 -11.70 -4.56 15.74
N ASP A 178 -11.08 -3.39 15.61
CA ASP A 178 -11.26 -2.50 14.46
C ASP A 178 -10.71 -3.12 13.16
N ASP A 179 -11.46 -2.99 12.06
CA ASP A 179 -11.10 -3.52 10.74
C ASP A 179 -10.73 -2.44 9.70
N SER A 180 -10.61 -1.17 10.13
CA SER A 180 -10.50 -0.01 9.25
C SER A 180 -9.31 -0.11 8.29
N PHE A 181 -8.20 -0.73 8.72
CA PHE A 181 -7.05 -0.99 7.86
C PHE A 181 -7.40 -1.89 6.66
N VAL A 182 -8.07 -3.02 6.89
CA VAL A 182 -8.44 -3.95 5.81
C VAL A 182 -9.52 -3.32 4.93
N ARG A 183 -10.55 -2.73 5.55
CA ARG A 183 -11.67 -2.10 4.87
C ARG A 183 -11.23 -0.95 3.96
N LEU A 184 -10.51 0.03 4.51
CA LEU A 184 -10.17 1.25 3.80
C LEU A 184 -8.93 1.06 2.93
N GLN A 185 -7.85 0.50 3.47
CA GLN A 185 -6.57 0.48 2.75
C GLN A 185 -6.44 -0.71 1.80
N LYS A 186 -6.99 -1.88 2.14
CA LYS A 186 -6.85 -3.08 1.30
C LYS A 186 -7.99 -3.23 0.30
N LEU A 187 -9.24 -3.15 0.74
CA LEU A 187 -10.41 -3.38 -0.11
C LEU A 187 -10.80 -2.11 -0.90
N LEU A 188 -11.04 -0.99 -0.20
CA LEU A 188 -11.50 0.23 -0.84
C LEU A 188 -10.40 0.88 -1.71
N SER A 189 -9.24 1.22 -1.16
CA SER A 189 -8.15 1.82 -1.95
C SER A 189 -7.49 0.83 -2.93
N GLY A 190 -7.48 -0.47 -2.62
CA GLY A 190 -6.79 -1.48 -3.46
C GLY A 190 -7.57 -1.94 -4.69
N GLY A 191 -8.92 -1.90 -4.64
CA GLY A 191 -9.77 -2.33 -5.75
C GLY A 191 -11.14 -1.66 -5.83
N ASN A 192 -11.40 -0.62 -5.04
CA ASN A 192 -12.73 -0.02 -4.91
C ASN A 192 -13.80 -1.08 -4.58
N ILE A 193 -13.51 -1.88 -3.56
CA ILE A 193 -14.37 -2.95 -3.05
C ILE A 193 -15.01 -2.45 -1.74
N PRO A 194 -16.22 -1.89 -1.77
CA PRO A 194 -16.90 -1.47 -0.56
C PRO A 194 -17.38 -2.68 0.24
N VAL A 195 -17.60 -2.44 1.53
CA VAL A 195 -18.23 -3.38 2.47
C VAL A 195 -19.60 -2.81 2.82
N ASN A 196 -20.65 -3.62 2.73
CA ASN A 196 -22.05 -3.17 2.83
C ASN A 196 -22.44 -2.56 4.19
N LYS A 197 -21.74 -2.89 5.27
CA LYS A 197 -22.05 -2.45 6.64
C LYS A 197 -20.79 -2.08 7.41
N ASN A 198 -20.95 -1.32 8.49
CA ASN A 198 -19.87 -0.95 9.40
C ASN A 198 -19.27 -2.18 10.10
N ASN A 199 -18.07 -2.02 10.66
CA ASN A 199 -17.39 -3.05 11.44
C ASN A 199 -18.22 -3.47 12.66
N CYS A 200 -18.12 -4.75 13.01
CA CYS A 200 -18.66 -5.29 14.26
C CYS A 200 -17.83 -4.78 15.44
N LYS A 201 -18.48 -4.47 16.57
CA LYS A 201 -17.84 -4.00 17.81
C LYS A 201 -17.77 -5.10 18.86
N THR A 202 -18.66 -6.09 18.79
CA THR A 202 -18.64 -7.23 19.72
C THR A 202 -18.92 -8.56 19.01
N VAL A 203 -18.41 -9.65 19.57
CA VAL A 203 -18.72 -11.01 19.15
C VAL A 203 -20.21 -11.27 19.36
N GLY A 204 -20.90 -11.81 18.35
CA GLY A 204 -22.35 -12.05 18.41
C GLY A 204 -23.19 -10.85 17.94
N GLU A 205 -22.57 -9.70 17.64
CA GLU A 205 -23.29 -8.57 17.06
C GLU A 205 -23.87 -8.97 15.69
N THR A 206 -25.10 -8.52 15.45
CA THR A 206 -25.79 -8.74 14.17
C THR A 206 -25.88 -7.40 13.44
N ASN A 207 -26.07 -7.46 12.11
CA ASN A 207 -26.17 -6.27 11.28
C ASN A 207 -24.88 -5.40 11.18
N CYS A 208 -23.74 -6.05 11.26
CA CYS A 208 -22.43 -5.51 10.92
C CYS A 208 -21.78 -6.42 9.87
N THR A 209 -20.64 -5.98 9.32
CA THR A 209 -19.80 -6.81 8.45
C THR A 209 -18.35 -6.60 8.83
N SER A 210 -17.75 -7.57 9.52
CA SER A 210 -16.32 -7.51 9.90
C SER A 210 -15.42 -8.04 8.79
N VAL A 211 -14.37 -7.29 8.44
CA VAL A 211 -13.25 -7.78 7.61
C VAL A 211 -11.93 -7.85 8.40
N TYR A 212 -12.01 -7.81 9.74
CA TYR A 212 -10.84 -7.91 10.60
C TYR A 212 -10.13 -9.25 10.39
N GLY A 213 -8.85 -9.20 10.05
CA GLY A 213 -8.04 -10.40 9.82
C GLY A 213 -8.50 -11.23 8.61
N LEU A 214 -9.25 -10.66 7.66
CA LEU A 214 -9.60 -11.34 6.42
C LEU A 214 -8.33 -11.82 5.69
N GLY A 215 -8.30 -13.09 5.29
CA GLY A 215 -7.11 -13.69 4.68
C GLY A 215 -6.71 -12.98 3.39
N TYR A 216 -5.40 -12.86 3.15
CA TYR A 216 -4.86 -12.19 1.96
C TYR A 216 -5.36 -12.79 0.65
N GLY A 217 -5.61 -14.11 0.61
CA GLY A 217 -6.18 -14.76 -0.56
C GLY A 217 -7.58 -14.27 -0.89
N ALA A 218 -8.41 -13.95 0.12
CA ALA A 218 -9.72 -13.36 -0.11
C ALA A 218 -9.62 -11.89 -0.54
N ILE A 219 -8.74 -11.11 0.09
CA ILE A 219 -8.53 -9.70 -0.26
C ILE A 219 -8.05 -9.55 -1.72
N ASP A 220 -6.97 -10.23 -2.09
CA ASP A 220 -6.45 -10.18 -3.46
C ASP A 220 -7.45 -10.81 -4.44
N GLY A 221 -8.08 -11.91 -4.03
CA GLY A 221 -9.08 -12.62 -4.80
C GLY A 221 -10.27 -11.75 -5.25
N VAL A 222 -10.88 -10.97 -4.35
CA VAL A 222 -12.00 -10.09 -4.71
C VAL A 222 -11.57 -8.89 -5.57
N ILE A 223 -10.35 -8.40 -5.39
CA ILE A 223 -9.78 -7.34 -6.23
C ILE A 223 -9.55 -7.86 -7.64
N GLN A 224 -8.96 -9.04 -7.78
CA GLN A 224 -8.72 -9.67 -9.09
C GLN A 224 -10.01 -10.07 -9.77
N LEU A 225 -11.00 -10.57 -9.02
CA LEU A 225 -12.34 -10.84 -9.54
C LEU A 225 -12.94 -9.61 -10.22
N LYS A 226 -12.89 -8.45 -9.55
CA LYS A 226 -13.40 -7.20 -10.13
C LYS A 226 -12.64 -6.82 -11.41
N ARG A 227 -11.31 -6.81 -11.36
CA ARG A 227 -10.47 -6.46 -12.52
C ARG A 227 -10.72 -7.37 -13.72
N ASN A 228 -10.81 -8.69 -13.49
CA ASN A 228 -11.04 -9.67 -14.55
C ASN A 228 -12.45 -9.53 -15.14
N CYS A 229 -13.43 -9.18 -14.32
CA CYS A 229 -14.78 -8.88 -14.78
C CYS A 229 -14.82 -7.61 -15.64
N GLU A 230 -14.17 -6.53 -15.19
CA GLU A 230 -14.10 -5.25 -15.94
C GLU A 230 -13.29 -5.37 -17.24
N ALA A 231 -12.34 -6.31 -17.30
CA ALA A 231 -11.61 -6.63 -18.52
C ALA A 231 -12.49 -7.25 -19.62
N GLN A 232 -13.69 -7.76 -19.29
CA GLN A 232 -14.65 -8.28 -20.26
C GLN A 232 -15.42 -7.14 -20.93
N GLY A 233 -14.83 -6.51 -21.96
CA GLY A 233 -15.58 -5.68 -22.90
C GLY A 233 -16.05 -4.31 -22.39
N ASN A 234 -15.23 -3.63 -21.58
CA ASN A 234 -15.52 -2.28 -21.05
C ASN A 234 -16.84 -2.20 -20.26
N ILE A 235 -17.08 -3.19 -19.39
CA ILE A 235 -18.21 -3.22 -18.46
C ILE A 235 -17.74 -2.78 -17.06
N THR A 236 -18.63 -2.18 -16.29
CA THR A 236 -18.39 -1.92 -14.87
C THR A 236 -18.85 -3.11 -14.04
N CYS A 237 -17.97 -3.65 -13.18
CA CYS A 237 -18.31 -4.73 -12.26
C CYS A 237 -18.23 -4.25 -10.82
N SER A 238 -19.38 -4.29 -10.14
CA SER A 238 -19.47 -3.93 -8.72
C SER A 238 -19.32 -5.19 -7.88
N VAL A 239 -18.27 -5.22 -7.06
CA VAL A 239 -18.03 -6.27 -6.06
C VAL A 239 -18.16 -5.61 -4.70
N VAL A 240 -19.09 -6.10 -3.88
CA VAL A 240 -19.36 -5.57 -2.53
C VAL A 240 -19.29 -6.72 -1.55
N VAL A 241 -18.44 -6.59 -0.53
CA VAL A 241 -18.35 -7.57 0.55
C VAL A 241 -19.56 -7.44 1.45
N THR A 242 -20.25 -8.56 1.68
CA THR A 242 -21.45 -8.64 2.50
C THR A 242 -21.27 -9.49 3.76
N GLY A 243 -20.19 -10.27 3.81
CA GLY A 243 -19.84 -11.13 4.94
C GLY A 243 -18.34 -11.39 4.96
N GLY A 244 -17.70 -11.32 6.13
CA GLY A 244 -16.24 -11.47 6.24
C GLY A 244 -15.83 -12.44 7.35
N THR A 245 -15.30 -11.93 8.45
CA THR A 245 -14.71 -12.73 9.56
C THR A 245 -15.63 -12.87 10.78
N GLU A 246 -16.91 -12.60 10.59
CA GLU A 246 -17.98 -12.74 11.59
C GLU A 246 -18.50 -14.18 11.73
N TYR A 247 -17.61 -15.08 12.13
CA TYR A 247 -17.90 -16.51 12.25
C TYR A 247 -19.13 -16.83 13.11
N TRP A 248 -19.52 -15.96 14.05
CA TRP A 248 -20.69 -16.19 14.92
C TRP A 248 -22.02 -16.15 14.17
N LEU A 249 -22.07 -15.52 12.99
CA LEU A 249 -23.24 -15.54 12.11
C LEU A 249 -23.31 -16.82 11.27
N HIS A 250 -22.20 -17.58 11.17
CA HIS A 250 -22.07 -18.74 10.27
C HIS A 250 -21.61 -20.04 10.98
N GLY A 251 -21.26 -19.98 12.26
CA GLY A 251 -20.77 -21.10 13.07
C GLY A 251 -21.88 -21.77 13.89
N SER A 252 -21.69 -23.04 14.25
CA SER A 252 -22.60 -23.72 15.19
C SER A 252 -22.40 -23.17 16.61
N GLN A 253 -23.46 -22.57 17.15
CA GLN A 253 -23.55 -22.15 18.54
C GLN A 253 -23.76 -23.39 19.43
N THR A 254 -22.99 -23.53 20.52
CA THR A 254 -23.14 -24.65 21.46
C THR A 254 -23.46 -24.18 22.88
N GLY A 255 -24.09 -25.04 23.68
CA GLY A 255 -24.51 -24.76 25.07
C GLY A 255 -25.97 -24.29 25.21
N ALA A 256 -26.55 -24.46 26.42
CA ALA A 256 -27.96 -24.18 26.71
C ALA A 256 -28.37 -22.71 26.49
N ALA A 257 -27.40 -21.79 26.54
CA ALA A 257 -27.59 -20.36 26.31
C ALA A 257 -27.00 -19.85 24.98
N LYS A 258 -26.43 -20.74 24.13
CA LYS A 258 -25.74 -20.37 22.87
C LYS A 258 -24.63 -19.31 23.05
N THR A 259 -23.99 -19.29 24.21
CA THR A 259 -23.00 -18.26 24.60
C THR A 259 -21.59 -18.55 24.13
N THR A 260 -21.29 -19.81 23.78
CA THR A 260 -19.95 -20.24 23.33
C THR A 260 -20.00 -20.51 21.83
N ILE A 261 -19.13 -19.84 21.08
CA ILE A 261 -19.08 -19.97 19.62
C ILE A 261 -17.87 -20.81 19.22
N ASN A 262 -18.10 -21.89 18.46
CA ASN A 262 -17.04 -22.79 18.00
C ASN A 262 -16.44 -22.33 16.66
N LEU A 263 -15.19 -21.87 16.70
CA LEU A 263 -14.46 -21.32 15.54
C LEU A 263 -14.17 -22.33 14.41
N ASN A 264 -14.29 -23.63 14.66
CA ASN A 264 -13.94 -24.67 13.70
C ASN A 264 -15.05 -25.01 12.70
N THR A 265 -16.23 -24.40 12.86
CA THR A 265 -17.44 -24.80 12.12
C THR A 265 -17.71 -23.96 10.88
N THR A 266 -16.95 -22.87 10.67
CA THR A 266 -17.10 -21.99 9.51
C THR A 266 -15.78 -21.50 8.93
N GLY A 267 -15.82 -21.19 7.63
CA GLY A 267 -14.77 -20.52 6.88
C GLY A 267 -14.59 -19.04 7.26
N HIS A 268 -15.64 -18.38 7.76
CA HIS A 268 -15.71 -16.94 8.05
C HIS A 268 -14.97 -16.53 9.33
N LYS A 269 -13.69 -16.90 9.47
CA LYS A 269 -12.86 -16.56 10.63
C LYS A 269 -11.59 -15.81 10.21
N PRO A 270 -10.98 -15.03 11.12
CA PRO A 270 -9.68 -14.42 10.86
C PRO A 270 -8.64 -15.44 10.39
N GLY A 271 -7.83 -15.06 9.40
CA GLY A 271 -6.80 -15.89 8.77
C GLY A 271 -7.29 -16.74 7.59
N ASN A 272 -8.60 -16.97 7.46
CA ASN A 272 -9.16 -17.72 6.34
C ASN A 272 -9.42 -16.82 5.12
N SER A 273 -9.37 -17.43 3.94
CA SER A 273 -9.63 -16.77 2.66
C SER A 273 -11.06 -17.07 2.17
N VAL A 274 -12.04 -16.86 3.04
CA VAL A 274 -13.47 -17.05 2.74
C VAL A 274 -14.21 -15.74 2.98
N VAL A 275 -15.06 -15.34 2.05
CA VAL A 275 -15.77 -14.06 2.05
C VAL A 275 -17.10 -14.20 1.33
N ASP A 276 -18.12 -13.48 1.80
CA ASP A 276 -19.39 -13.35 1.11
C ASP A 276 -19.42 -12.04 0.33
N ILE A 277 -19.87 -12.11 -0.92
CA ILE A 277 -20.05 -10.96 -1.79
C ILE A 277 -21.49 -10.88 -2.30
N SER A 278 -21.94 -9.66 -2.57
CA SER A 278 -23.30 -9.39 -3.02
C SER A 278 -23.60 -10.08 -4.36
N SER A 279 -24.77 -10.72 -4.45
CA SER A 279 -25.34 -11.25 -5.70
C SER A 279 -26.22 -10.22 -6.43
N SER A 280 -26.23 -8.95 -6.00
CA SER A 280 -27.15 -7.93 -6.54
C SER A 280 -26.71 -7.36 -7.89
N TYR A 281 -25.52 -7.71 -8.39
CA TYR A 281 -24.91 -7.10 -9.57
C TYR A 281 -24.86 -8.07 -10.76
N SER A 282 -25.69 -7.82 -11.79
CA SER A 282 -25.84 -8.71 -12.94
C SER A 282 -24.54 -8.95 -13.71
N ASN A 283 -23.73 -7.91 -13.96
CA ASN A 283 -22.45 -8.05 -14.68
C ASN A 283 -21.48 -9.00 -13.95
N LEU A 284 -21.43 -8.91 -12.62
CA LEU A 284 -20.63 -9.80 -11.79
C LEU A 284 -21.19 -11.22 -11.81
N ASN A 285 -22.50 -11.38 -11.65
CA ASN A 285 -23.16 -12.68 -11.67
C ASN A 285 -22.96 -13.39 -13.01
N ASP A 286 -23.10 -12.66 -14.11
CA ASP A 286 -22.85 -13.16 -15.46
C ASP A 286 -21.39 -13.58 -15.62
N PHE A 287 -20.44 -12.75 -15.17
CA PHE A 287 -19.03 -13.12 -15.19
C PHE A 287 -18.78 -14.40 -14.40
N ILE A 288 -19.37 -14.55 -13.21
CA ILE A 288 -19.20 -15.75 -12.37
C ILE A 288 -19.83 -16.99 -13.02
N THR A 289 -20.98 -16.83 -13.68
CA THR A 289 -21.79 -17.99 -14.11
C THR A 289 -21.59 -18.40 -15.57
N ASP A 290 -21.09 -17.50 -16.42
CA ASP A 290 -20.88 -17.71 -17.84
C ASP A 290 -19.43 -18.13 -18.13
N SER A 291 -19.28 -19.40 -18.54
CA SER A 291 -17.98 -19.98 -18.88
C SER A 291 -17.29 -19.27 -20.05
N SER A 292 -18.03 -18.60 -20.93
CA SER A 292 -17.44 -17.83 -22.03
C SER A 292 -16.77 -16.53 -21.58
N LYS A 293 -17.16 -16.00 -20.42
CA LYS A 293 -16.64 -14.73 -19.87
C LYS A 293 -15.48 -14.93 -18.89
N SER A 294 -15.56 -15.95 -18.03
CA SER A 294 -14.57 -16.18 -16.97
C SER A 294 -13.79 -17.49 -17.11
N GLY A 295 -14.09 -18.32 -18.11
CA GLY A 295 -13.56 -19.68 -18.17
C GLY A 295 -14.12 -20.60 -17.08
N SER A 296 -15.22 -20.21 -16.42
CA SER A 296 -15.84 -20.96 -15.32
C SER A 296 -16.23 -22.38 -15.69
N TYR A 297 -16.04 -23.31 -14.76
CA TYR A 297 -16.61 -24.66 -14.86
C TYR A 297 -17.67 -24.93 -13.79
N LYS A 298 -18.74 -25.65 -14.15
CA LYS A 298 -19.97 -25.86 -13.34
C LYS A 298 -19.97 -27.14 -12.47
N ARG A 299 -18.85 -27.83 -12.31
CA ARG A 299 -18.78 -29.11 -11.57
C ARG A 299 -17.78 -29.05 -10.42
N VAL A 300 -18.25 -28.54 -9.29
CA VAL A 300 -17.67 -28.87 -7.98
C VAL A 300 -18.73 -29.65 -7.22
N SER A 301 -18.65 -30.99 -7.26
CA SER A 301 -19.52 -31.88 -6.48
C SER A 301 -18.78 -32.24 -5.20
N CYS A 302 -19.16 -31.63 -4.08
CA CYS A 302 -18.56 -31.86 -2.77
C CYS A 302 -18.97 -33.25 -2.24
N SER A 303 -18.38 -34.32 -2.77
CA SER A 303 -18.52 -35.66 -2.21
C SER A 303 -17.16 -36.19 -1.78
N GLN A 304 -17.07 -36.53 -0.50
CA GLN A 304 -15.95 -37.18 0.19
C GLN A 304 -14.55 -36.56 -0.03
N GLY A 305 -14.32 -35.44 0.64
CA GLY A 305 -12.96 -34.96 0.97
C GLY A 305 -12.30 -34.00 -0.03
N GLY A 306 -13.00 -33.57 -1.08
CA GLY A 306 -12.38 -32.83 -2.20
C GLY A 306 -12.62 -31.32 -2.31
N CYS A 307 -13.66 -30.73 -1.69
CA CYS A 307 -13.92 -29.28 -1.79
C CYS A 307 -14.54 -28.75 -0.49
N THR A 308 -13.82 -27.88 0.22
CA THR A 308 -14.13 -27.42 1.58
C THR A 308 -14.88 -26.09 1.63
N CYS A 309 -15.41 -25.60 0.50
CA CYS A 309 -15.96 -24.25 0.42
C CYS A 309 -17.39 -24.13 1.00
N SER A 310 -18.37 -24.78 0.38
CA SER A 310 -19.72 -24.90 0.92
C SER A 310 -20.40 -26.16 0.36
N ASN A 311 -21.28 -26.76 1.15
CA ASN A 311 -22.09 -27.93 0.76
C ASN A 311 -23.48 -27.53 0.25
N LYS A 312 -23.72 -26.24 -0.01
CA LYS A 312 -25.06 -25.68 -0.25
C LYS A 312 -25.51 -25.64 -1.72
N GLY A 313 -24.71 -26.13 -2.67
CA GLY A 313 -25.11 -26.18 -4.08
C GLY A 313 -23.96 -26.42 -5.06
N PRO A 314 -24.23 -26.37 -6.39
CA PRO A 314 -23.18 -26.38 -7.39
C PRO A 314 -22.32 -25.12 -7.28
N GLY A 315 -21.01 -25.28 -7.39
CA GLY A 315 -20.06 -24.17 -7.42
C GLY A 315 -19.54 -23.88 -8.83
N TRP A 316 -19.09 -22.64 -9.03
CA TRP A 316 -18.32 -22.19 -10.18
C TRP A 316 -16.87 -22.02 -9.76
N LEU A 317 -15.92 -22.63 -10.47
CA LEU A 317 -14.50 -22.34 -10.24
C LEU A 317 -14.01 -21.33 -11.27
N ILE A 318 -13.40 -20.25 -10.78
CA ILE A 318 -12.65 -19.29 -11.58
C ILE A 318 -11.25 -19.20 -10.98
N GLY A 319 -10.23 -19.56 -11.75
CA GLY A 319 -8.85 -19.59 -11.26
C GLY A 319 -8.71 -20.52 -10.04
N ASN A 320 -8.31 -19.98 -8.89
CA ASN A 320 -8.13 -20.70 -7.63
C ASN A 320 -9.29 -20.50 -6.63
N ALA A 321 -10.42 -19.94 -7.09
CA ALA A 321 -11.54 -19.57 -6.25
C ALA A 321 -12.81 -20.34 -6.63
N VAL A 322 -13.52 -20.84 -5.61
CA VAL A 322 -14.83 -21.47 -5.75
C VAL A 322 -15.91 -20.49 -5.30
N TYR A 323 -16.91 -20.29 -6.15
CA TYR A 323 -18.07 -19.44 -5.90
C TYR A 323 -19.29 -20.32 -5.74
N VAL A 324 -20.00 -20.21 -4.62
CA VAL A 324 -21.23 -20.94 -4.34
C VAL A 324 -22.33 -19.92 -4.07
N ARG A 325 -23.50 -20.11 -4.66
CA ARG A 325 -24.66 -19.25 -4.40
C ARG A 325 -25.44 -19.79 -3.23
N GLU A 326 -25.57 -19.01 -2.16
CA GLU A 326 -26.36 -19.35 -0.99
C GLU A 326 -27.61 -18.47 -0.96
N SER A 327 -28.78 -19.04 -0.67
CA SER A 327 -30.10 -18.41 -0.91
C SER A 327 -30.79 -17.89 0.36
N SER A 328 -30.11 -17.79 1.50
CA SER A 328 -30.72 -17.36 2.77
C SER A 328 -29.72 -16.66 3.70
N PRO A 329 -29.43 -15.36 3.51
CA PRO A 329 -29.88 -14.48 2.41
C PRO A 329 -29.18 -14.76 1.08
N ASP A 330 -29.70 -14.26 -0.06
CA ASP A 330 -29.05 -14.48 -1.37
C ASP A 330 -27.70 -13.74 -1.46
N HIS A 331 -26.61 -14.49 -1.62
CA HIS A 331 -25.27 -13.97 -1.79
C HIS A 331 -24.36 -15.01 -2.45
N TRP A 332 -23.16 -14.57 -2.83
CA TRP A 332 -22.08 -15.45 -3.24
C TRP A 332 -21.18 -15.74 -2.05
N HIS A 333 -21.10 -17.00 -1.66
CA HIS A 333 -20.10 -17.51 -0.73
C HIS A 333 -18.86 -17.92 -1.52
N VAL A 334 -17.72 -17.28 -1.23
CA VAL A 334 -16.51 -17.43 -2.04
C VAL A 334 -15.36 -17.92 -1.19
N CYS A 335 -14.70 -18.98 -1.66
CA CYS A 335 -13.50 -19.50 -1.02
C CYS A 335 -12.33 -19.44 -1.98
N PHE A 336 -11.32 -18.68 -1.59
CA PHE A 336 -10.07 -18.55 -2.32
C PHE A 336 -9.06 -19.56 -1.75
N SER A 337 -8.50 -20.38 -2.62
CA SER A 337 -7.38 -21.26 -2.23
C SER A 337 -6.15 -20.38 -2.04
N SER A 338 -5.47 -20.50 -0.90
CA SER A 338 -4.21 -19.78 -0.66
C SER A 338 -3.23 -20.08 -1.79
N SER A 339 -2.79 -19.05 -2.51
CA SER A 339 -1.66 -19.14 -3.44
C SER A 339 -0.37 -19.28 -2.62
N THR A 340 -0.16 -20.41 -1.96
CA THR A 340 1.19 -20.84 -1.62
C THR A 340 1.81 -21.34 -2.92
N GLY A 341 2.63 -20.49 -3.55
CA GLY A 341 3.78 -21.03 -4.26
C GLY A 341 4.51 -21.96 -3.29
N GLY A 342 4.55 -23.24 -3.63
CA GLY A 342 4.96 -24.30 -2.72
C GLY A 342 4.60 -25.68 -3.25
N GLY A 343 5.02 -25.97 -4.47
CA GLY A 343 5.24 -27.34 -4.95
C GLY A 343 6.75 -27.48 -5.19
N PHE A 344 7.32 -28.52 -4.59
CA PHE A 344 8.73 -28.92 -4.53
C PHE A 344 9.63 -28.51 -5.70
#